data_AF-A0A7S4L047-F1
#
_entry.id   AF-A0A7S4L047-F1
#
_cell.length_a   1.000
_cell.length_b   1.000
_cell.length_c   1.000
_cell.angle_alpha   90.00
_cell.angle_beta   90.00
_cell.angle_gamma   90.00
#
_symmetry.space_group_name_H-M   'P 1'
#
loop_
_entity.id
_entity.type
_entity.pdbx_description
1 polymer ?
#
loop_
_entity_poly.entity_id
_entity_poly.type
_entity_poly.pdbx_seq_one_letter_code
_entity_poly.pdbx_strand_id
1 'polypeptide(L)'
;EKEEKEKEEKEKEQQEVASKVYLTYDGEFHNGVLQGHGTLTFSSGDVYTGQFSRGEMHGKGKMVWSTGASFDGEWVNGRYIQGKLTAKDGKQVYDGRFEGGRRNGEGKMVYR
;
A
#
# COMPACT_ATOMS: atom_id res chain seq x y z
N GLU A 1 -15.57 21.76 12.27
CA GLU A 1 -15.30 20.48 12.98
C GLU A 1 -16.04 19.25 12.45
N LYS A 2 -17.37 19.09 12.59
CA LYS A 2 -18.06 17.87 12.09
C LYS A 2 -18.02 17.75 10.55
N GLU A 3 -18.31 18.83 9.83
CA GLU A 3 -18.29 18.84 8.35
C GLU A 3 -16.87 18.67 7.78
N GLU A 4 -15.84 19.17 8.46
CA GLU A 4 -14.44 18.99 8.03
C GLU A 4 -14.00 17.54 8.18
N LYS A 5 -14.36 16.86 9.28
CA LYS A 5 -14.08 15.43 9.46
C LYS A 5 -14.78 14.57 8.41
N GLU A 6 -16.04 14.88 8.10
CA GLU A 6 -16.82 14.12 7.11
C GLU A 6 -16.29 14.32 5.68
N LYS A 7 -15.77 15.53 5.38
CA LYS A 7 -15.11 15.83 4.11
C LYS A 7 -13.78 15.09 3.99
N GLU A 8 -12.99 15.05 5.07
CA GLU A 8 -11.71 14.33 5.12
C GLU A 8 -11.89 12.80 5.03
N GLU A 9 -12.97 12.25 5.57
CA GLU A 9 -13.33 10.83 5.44
C GLU A 9 -13.77 10.47 4.01
N LYS A 10 -14.64 11.30 3.40
CA LYS A 10 -15.06 11.10 1.99
C LYS A 10 -13.90 11.25 1.01
N GLU A 11 -12.97 12.15 1.30
CA GLU A 11 -11.76 12.33 0.49
C GLU A 11 -10.81 11.14 0.62
N LYS A 12 -10.65 10.56 1.82
CA LYS A 12 -9.92 9.30 2.03
C LYS A 12 -10.56 8.11 1.34
N GLU A 13 -11.88 7.99 1.37
CA GLU A 13 -12.62 6.94 0.70
C GLU A 13 -12.50 7.06 -0.84
N GLN A 14 -12.60 8.28 -1.38
CA GLN A 14 -12.39 8.54 -2.81
C GLN A 14 -10.94 8.28 -3.24
N GLN A 15 -9.97 8.58 -2.38
CA GLN A 15 -8.57 8.30 -2.63
C GLN A 15 -8.28 6.78 -2.55
N GLU A 16 -8.94 6.05 -1.66
CA GLU A 16 -8.89 4.59 -1.59
C GLU A 16 -9.51 3.93 -2.84
N VAL A 17 -10.64 4.45 -3.34
CA VAL A 17 -11.29 3.97 -4.57
C VAL A 17 -10.48 4.30 -5.83
N ALA A 18 -9.93 5.52 -5.93
CA ALA A 18 -9.07 5.92 -7.05
C ALA A 18 -7.78 5.08 -7.08
N SER A 19 -7.25 4.71 -5.91
CA SER A 19 -6.09 3.83 -5.79
C SER A 19 -6.39 2.35 -6.12
N LYS A 20 -7.65 1.96 -6.39
CA LYS A 20 -8.01 0.59 -6.80
C LYS A 20 -8.24 0.42 -8.30
N VAL A 21 -8.08 1.48 -9.10
CA VAL A 21 -8.15 1.35 -10.56
C VAL A 21 -6.82 0.79 -11.06
N TYR A 22 -6.85 -0.49 -11.44
CA TYR A 22 -5.69 -1.17 -12.00
C TYR A 22 -5.47 -0.71 -13.45
N LEU A 23 -4.23 -0.34 -13.76
CA LEU A 23 -3.81 0.01 -15.11
C LEU A 23 -3.27 -1.24 -15.84
N THR A 24 -2.32 -1.93 -15.22
CA THR A 24 -1.73 -3.17 -15.75
C THR A 24 -1.35 -4.12 -14.62
N TYR A 25 -1.38 -5.41 -14.93
CA TYR A 25 -0.83 -6.46 -14.06
C TYR A 25 0.03 -7.41 -14.88
N ASP A 26 1.24 -7.69 -14.38
CA ASP A 26 2.17 -8.68 -14.90
C ASP A 26 2.46 -9.68 -13.78
N GLY A 27 2.02 -10.93 -13.94
CA GLY A 27 2.19 -11.94 -12.91
C GLY A 27 1.28 -13.14 -13.07
N GLU A 28 1.20 -13.93 -12.01
CA GLU A 28 0.44 -15.19 -12.02
C GLU A 28 -1.07 -14.94 -11.87
N PHE A 29 -1.84 -15.82 -12.52
CA PHE A 29 -3.29 -15.87 -12.43
C PHE A 29 -3.76 -17.28 -12.11
N HIS A 30 -4.85 -17.39 -11.36
CA HIS A 30 -5.59 -18.63 -11.18
C HIS A 30 -7.08 -18.36 -11.45
N ASN A 31 -7.66 -19.05 -12.44
CA ASN A 31 -9.05 -18.85 -12.86
C ASN A 31 -9.41 -17.37 -13.15
N GLY A 32 -8.48 -16.62 -13.76
CA GLY A 32 -8.66 -15.21 -14.07
C GLY A 32 -8.50 -14.25 -12.89
N VAL A 33 -8.11 -14.75 -11.71
CA VAL A 33 -7.87 -13.95 -10.50
C VAL A 33 -6.37 -13.84 -10.24
N LEU A 34 -5.89 -12.65 -9.86
CA LEU A 34 -4.48 -12.42 -9.52
C LEU A 34 -4.08 -13.31 -8.33
N GLN A 35 -2.97 -14.02 -8.47
CA GLN A 35 -2.42 -14.95 -7.48
C GLN A 35 -0.90 -14.95 -7.56
N GLY A 36 -0.24 -15.63 -6.62
CA GLY A 36 1.20 -15.87 -6.70
C GLY A 36 1.99 -14.56 -6.64
N HIS A 37 3.06 -14.43 -7.41
CA HIS A 37 3.83 -13.20 -7.49
C HIS A 37 3.45 -12.39 -8.74
N GLY A 38 3.46 -11.06 -8.60
CA GLY A 38 3.22 -10.16 -9.71
C GLY A 38 3.58 -8.72 -9.41
N THR A 39 3.46 -7.90 -10.46
CA THR A 39 3.56 -6.44 -10.42
C THR A 39 2.25 -5.84 -10.90
N LEU A 40 1.62 -5.06 -10.04
CA LEU A 40 0.39 -4.33 -10.30
C LEU A 40 0.70 -2.83 -10.40
N THR A 41 0.39 -2.24 -11.55
CA THR A 41 0.47 -0.79 -11.75
C THR A 41 -0.93 -0.22 -11.64
N PHE A 42 -1.08 0.81 -10.80
CA PHE A 42 -2.33 1.52 -10.61
C PHE A 42 -2.42 2.70 -11.57
N SER A 43 -3.63 3.16 -11.89
CA SER A 43 -3.84 4.32 -12.77
C SER A 43 -3.29 5.62 -12.16
N SER A 44 -3.14 5.68 -10.84
CA SER A 44 -2.45 6.75 -10.10
C SER A 44 -0.94 6.79 -10.37
N GLY A 45 -0.38 5.77 -11.03
CA GLY A 45 1.06 5.56 -11.21
C GLY A 45 1.73 4.88 -10.01
N ASP A 46 0.97 4.50 -8.97
CA ASP A 46 1.50 3.66 -7.90
C ASP A 46 1.84 2.26 -8.46
N VAL A 47 2.83 1.61 -7.87
CA VAL A 47 3.28 0.28 -8.29
C VAL A 47 3.44 -0.61 -7.07
N TYR A 48 2.76 -1.76 -7.09
CA TYR A 48 3.00 -2.84 -6.13
C TYR A 48 3.70 -4.00 -6.82
N THR A 49 4.76 -4.52 -6.20
CA THR A 49 5.43 -5.76 -6.60
C THR A 49 5.47 -6.70 -5.40
N GLY A 50 4.88 -7.88 -5.51
CA GLY A 50 4.82 -8.82 -4.40
C GLY A 50 3.84 -9.94 -4.61
N GLN A 51 3.44 -10.54 -3.50
CA GLN A 51 2.50 -11.65 -3.49
C GLN A 51 1.04 -11.16 -3.62
N PHE A 52 0.21 -12.00 -4.23
CA PHE A 52 -1.22 -11.83 -4.41
C PHE A 52 -1.96 -13.07 -3.93
N SER A 53 -3.10 -12.85 -3.28
CA SER A 53 -4.04 -13.92 -2.95
C SER A 53 -5.47 -13.45 -3.18
N ARG A 54 -6.24 -14.23 -3.95
CA ARG A 54 -7.66 -13.95 -4.25
C ARG A 54 -7.88 -12.55 -4.85
N GLY A 55 -6.94 -12.06 -5.67
CA GLY A 55 -7.04 -10.76 -6.31
C GLY A 55 -6.50 -9.60 -5.48
N GLU A 56 -6.08 -9.84 -4.23
CA GLU A 56 -5.60 -8.81 -3.32
C GLU A 56 -4.11 -8.94 -3.04
N MET A 57 -3.44 -7.82 -2.79
CA MET A 57 -2.05 -7.81 -2.30
C MET A 57 -1.98 -8.57 -0.97
N HIS A 58 -1.04 -9.51 -0.87
CA HIS A 58 -0.90 -10.42 0.26
C HIS A 58 0.57 -10.77 0.49
N GLY A 59 0.93 -11.28 1.67
CA GLY A 59 2.29 -11.73 1.98
C GLY A 59 3.33 -10.63 1.83
N LYS A 60 4.53 -11.00 1.38
CA LYS A 60 5.62 -10.03 1.16
C LYS A 60 5.38 -9.21 -0.12
N GLY A 61 5.53 -7.90 0.00
CA GLY A 61 5.44 -7.00 -1.15
C GLY A 61 6.00 -5.61 -0.88
N LYS A 62 6.33 -4.94 -1.98
CA LYS A 62 6.80 -3.57 -2.02
C LYS A 62 5.79 -2.70 -2.76
N MET A 63 5.39 -1.60 -2.13
CA MET A 63 4.62 -0.52 -2.77
C MET A 63 5.55 0.67 -3.01
N VAL A 64 5.50 1.22 -4.21
CA VAL A 64 6.10 2.50 -4.56
C VAL A 64 4.98 3.43 -4.99
N TRP A 65 4.77 4.49 -4.22
CA TRP A 65 3.76 5.48 -4.57
C TRP A 65 4.33 6.45 -5.60
N SER A 66 3.49 6.92 -6.52
CA SER A 66 3.85 7.95 -7.51
C SER A 66 4.29 9.26 -6.86
N THR A 67 3.88 9.48 -5.60
CA THR A 67 4.36 10.58 -4.76
C THR A 67 5.86 10.49 -4.42
N GLY A 68 6.45 9.30 -4.54
CA GLY A 68 7.85 8.97 -4.29
C GLY A 68 8.14 8.29 -2.94
N ALA A 69 7.13 8.17 -2.06
CA ALA A 69 7.26 7.32 -0.88
C ALA A 69 7.31 5.84 -1.27
N SER A 70 7.83 4.98 -0.39
CA SER A 70 7.78 3.53 -0.60
C SER A 70 7.57 2.75 0.69
N PHE A 71 6.97 1.58 0.57
CA PHE A 71 6.78 0.63 1.66
C PHE A 71 7.27 -0.74 1.24
N ASP A 72 7.98 -1.42 2.13
CA ASP A 72 8.44 -2.80 1.95
C ASP A 72 8.06 -3.60 3.19
N GLY A 73 7.22 -4.63 3.02
CA GLY A 73 6.72 -5.37 4.17
C GLY A 73 5.68 -6.43 3.87
N GLU A 74 4.92 -6.76 4.91
CA GLU A 74 3.84 -7.74 4.92
C GLU A 74 2.50 -7.09 4.62
N TRP A 75 1.69 -7.79 3.82
CA TRP A 75 0.38 -7.40 3.33
C TRP A 75 -0.65 -8.48 3.64
N VAL A 76 -1.86 -8.06 4.02
CA VAL A 76 -3.02 -8.93 4.22
C VAL A 76 -4.24 -8.23 3.67
N ASN A 77 -4.93 -8.87 2.72
CA ASN A 77 -6.16 -8.39 2.09
C ASN A 77 -6.04 -6.94 1.60
N GLY A 78 -4.97 -6.66 0.84
CA GLY A 78 -4.73 -5.34 0.28
C GLY A 78 -4.14 -4.31 1.25
N ARG A 79 -3.91 -4.66 2.53
CA ARG A 79 -3.43 -3.74 3.56
C ARG A 79 -2.05 -4.13 4.05
N TYR A 80 -1.12 -3.18 4.11
CA TYR A 80 0.15 -3.41 4.76
C TYR A 80 -0.01 -3.44 6.29
N ILE A 81 0.62 -4.41 6.95
CA ILE A 81 0.48 -4.65 8.40
C ILE A 81 1.79 -4.52 9.17
N GLN A 82 2.93 -4.70 8.51
CA GLN A 82 4.24 -4.58 9.14
C GLN A 82 5.32 -4.37 8.09
N GLY A 83 6.23 -3.43 8.30
CA GLY A 83 7.36 -3.24 7.41
C GLY A 83 7.99 -1.87 7.52
N LYS A 84 8.76 -1.53 6.48
CA LYS A 84 9.54 -0.32 6.38
C LYS A 84 8.86 0.68 5.46
N LEU A 85 8.33 1.77 6.02
CA LEU A 85 7.85 2.94 5.29
C LEU A 85 8.98 3.96 5.15
N THR A 86 9.32 4.30 3.93
CA THR A 86 10.32 5.30 3.57
C THR A 86 9.62 6.52 2.98
N ALA A 87 9.85 7.69 3.55
CA ALA A 87 9.33 8.95 3.03
C ALA A 87 9.92 9.27 1.65
N LYS A 88 9.25 10.14 0.91
CA LYS A 88 9.64 10.58 -0.45
C LYS A 88 11.10 11.01 -0.57
N ASP A 89 11.62 11.69 0.45
CA ASP A 89 12.98 12.23 0.48
C ASP A 89 14.02 11.22 0.98
N GLY A 90 13.59 10.03 1.42
CA GLY A 90 14.43 9.02 2.03
C GLY A 90 14.98 9.38 3.42
N LYS A 91 14.66 10.57 3.95
CA LYS A 91 15.20 11.06 5.23
C LYS A 91 14.50 10.45 6.42
N GLN A 92 13.24 10.10 6.27
CA GLN A 92 12.46 9.45 7.32
C GLN A 92 12.16 8.01 6.93
N VAL A 93 12.54 7.10 7.81
CA VAL A 93 12.24 5.67 7.69
C VAL A 93 11.57 5.22 8.98
N TYR A 94 10.35 4.70 8.86
CA TYR A 94 9.67 4.00 9.93
C TYR A 94 9.72 2.50 9.67
N ASP A 95 10.11 1.72 10.66
CA ASP A 95 10.10 0.26 10.62
C ASP A 95 9.25 -0.26 11.78
N GLY A 96 8.09 -0.83 11.49
CA GLY A 96 7.16 -1.25 12.54
C GLY A 96 5.83 -1.76 12.03
N ARG A 97 4.87 -1.86 12.95
CA ARG A 97 3.52 -2.35 12.67
C ARG A 97 2.57 -1.25 12.21
N PHE A 98 1.54 -1.67 11.49
CA PHE A 98 0.50 -0.84 10.91
C PHE A 98 -0.88 -1.48 11.09
N GLU A 99 -1.88 -0.65 11.38
CA GLU A 99 -3.29 -1.05 11.44
C GLU A 99 -4.14 0.02 10.77
N GLY A 100 -4.98 -0.38 9.81
CA GLY A 100 -5.80 0.56 9.04
C GLY A 100 -4.98 1.63 8.31
N GLY A 101 -3.76 1.30 7.86
CA GLY A 101 -2.86 2.24 7.19
C GLY A 101 -2.19 3.27 8.11
N ARG A 102 -2.36 3.14 9.44
CA ARG A 102 -1.70 4.01 10.42
C ARG A 102 -0.61 3.24 11.14
N ARG A 103 0.49 3.92 11.47
CA ARG A 103 1.53 3.38 12.37
C ARG A 103 0.83 2.98 13.68
N ASN A 104 0.89 1.71 14.03
CA ASN A 104 0.30 1.21 15.28
C ASN A 104 1.22 0.17 15.91
N GLY A 105 1.39 0.23 17.23
CA GLY A 105 2.30 -0.63 17.98
C GLY A 105 3.75 -0.15 17.98
N GLU A 106 4.65 -1.07 18.30
CA GLU A 106 6.08 -0.79 18.38
C GLU A 106 6.71 -0.58 16.98
N GLY A 107 7.58 0.41 16.88
CA GLY A 107 8.32 0.69 15.67
C GLY A 107 9.50 1.60 15.94
N LYS A 108 10.49 1.55 15.05
CA LYS A 108 11.69 2.39 15.09
C LYS A 108 11.59 3.46 14.01
N MET A 109 11.71 4.72 14.42
CA MET A 109 11.90 5.84 13.50
C MET A 109 13.39 6.12 13.35
N VAL A 110 13.85 6.27 12.11
CA VAL A 110 15.20 6.68 11.77
C VAL A 110 15.13 7.96 10.93
N TYR A 111 15.90 8.96 11.35
CA TYR A 111 16.14 10.19 10.62
C TYR A 111 17.54 10.10 10.01
N ARG A 112 17.66 10.32 8.70
CA ARG A 112 18.91 10.29 7.94
C ARG A 112 19.30 11.68 7.46
#